data_AF-A0A937VZE6-F1
#
_entry.id   AF-A0A937VZE6-F1
#
_cell.length_a   1.000
_cell.length_b   1.000
_cell.length_c   1.000
_cell.angle_alpha   90.00
_cell.angle_beta   90.00
_cell.angle_gamma   90.00
#
_symmetry.space_group_name_H-M   'P 1'
#
loop_
_entity.id
_entity.type
_entity.pdbx_description
1 polymer ?
#
loop_
_entity_poly.entity_id
_entity_poly.type
_entity_poly.pdbx_seq_one_letter_code
_entity_poly.pdbx_strand_id
1 'polypeptide(L)'
;MCDDKLIECYIEANACYPTQDEARLKKYGVAVWAVIAHLHAIGGNVALVAQDYALPKEAVEAAIAYYHKHKHLIDARIVANVA
;
A
#
# COMPACT_ATOMS: atom_id res chain seq x y z
N MET A 1 -8.46 17.23 -1.09
CA MET A 1 -7.34 17.46 -0.15
C MET A 1 -6.26 16.46 -0.52
N CYS A 2 -5.02 16.91 -0.71
CA CYS A 2 -4.02 16.27 -1.56
C CYS A 2 -3.59 14.86 -1.07
N ASP A 3 -3.84 13.86 -1.91
CA ASP A 3 -3.39 12.48 -1.73
C ASP A 3 -1.87 12.39 -1.47
N ASP A 4 -1.09 13.32 -2.04
CA ASP A 4 0.35 13.44 -1.82
C ASP A 4 0.75 13.63 -0.35
N LYS A 5 -0.01 14.42 0.43
CA LYS A 5 0.31 14.64 1.84
C LYS A 5 0.09 13.37 2.67
N LEU A 6 -0.93 12.59 2.32
CA LEU A 6 -1.18 11.31 2.99
C LEU A 6 -0.07 10.31 2.66
N ILE A 7 0.39 10.27 1.41
CA ILE A 7 1.55 9.45 1.01
C ILE A 7 2.77 9.81 1.87
N GLU A 8 3.13 11.08 2.01
CA GLU A 8 4.30 11.47 2.82
C GLU A 8 4.12 11.21 4.34
N CYS A 9 2.88 11.28 4.84
CA CYS A 9 2.58 11.01 6.24
C CYS A 9 2.60 9.51 6.57
N TYR A 10 2.12 8.66 5.65
CA TYR A 10 1.84 7.26 5.92
C TYR A 10 2.72 6.29 5.16
N ILE A 11 3.49 6.69 4.14
CA ILE A 11 4.34 5.80 3.34
C ILE A 11 5.80 6.14 3.60
N GLU A 12 6.62 5.11 3.84
CA GLU A 12 8.06 5.21 3.92
C GLU A 12 8.73 4.19 2.99
N ALA A 13 9.91 4.54 2.47
CA ALA A 13 10.74 3.58 1.76
C ALA A 13 11.30 2.54 2.75
N ASN A 14 11.30 1.27 2.36
CA ASN A 14 11.92 0.24 3.19
C ASN A 14 13.44 0.46 3.24
N ALA A 15 13.99 0.53 4.45
CA ALA A 15 15.42 0.80 4.65
C ALA A 15 16.33 -0.33 4.13
N CYS A 16 15.82 -1.57 4.08
CA CYS A 16 16.57 -2.73 3.57
C CYS A 16 16.50 -2.83 2.05
N TYR A 17 15.40 -2.39 1.44
CA TYR A 17 15.18 -2.40 0.00
C TYR A 17 14.49 -1.09 -0.40
N PRO A 18 15.25 -0.05 -0.78
CA PRO A 18 14.69 1.27 -1.11
C PRO A 18 14.00 1.31 -2.47
N THR A 19 13.45 0.19 -2.93
CA THR A 19 12.69 0.12 -4.18
C THR A 19 11.24 0.53 -3.94
N GLN A 20 10.62 1.09 -4.98
CA GLN A 20 9.26 1.62 -4.88
C GLN A 20 8.22 0.51 -4.68
N ASP A 21 8.53 -0.72 -5.08
CA ASP A 21 7.67 -1.90 -4.86
C ASP A 21 7.72 -2.44 -3.41
N GLU A 22 8.78 -2.12 -2.66
CA GLU A 22 8.95 -2.50 -1.24
C GLU A 22 8.56 -1.37 -0.28
N ALA A 23 7.89 -0.32 -0.75
CA ALA A 23 7.38 0.75 0.11
C ALA A 23 6.44 0.18 1.18
N ARG A 24 6.49 0.75 2.39
CA ARG A 24 5.73 0.29 3.55
C ARG A 24 5.00 1.43 4.25
N LEU A 25 3.96 1.08 5.00
CA LEU A 25 3.21 2.00 5.81
C LEU A 25 4.01 2.38 7.06
N LYS A 26 4.31 3.67 7.18
CA LYS A 26 4.95 4.31 8.32
C LYS A 26 4.16 4.03 9.58
N LYS A 27 4.86 3.62 10.64
CA LYS A 27 4.34 3.16 11.95
C LYS A 27 3.69 1.77 11.99
N TYR A 28 3.14 1.28 10.89
CA TYR A 28 2.45 -0.01 10.87
C TYR A 28 3.34 -1.15 10.38
N GLY A 29 4.38 -0.84 9.61
CA GLY A 29 5.33 -1.84 9.09
C GLY A 29 4.73 -2.74 8.01
N VAL A 30 3.51 -2.46 7.56
CA VAL A 30 2.82 -3.24 6.52
C VAL A 30 3.29 -2.78 5.15
N ALA A 31 3.66 -3.71 4.26
CA ALA A 31 4.06 -3.36 2.90
C ALA A 31 2.85 -2.87 2.08
N VAL A 32 3.06 -1.85 1.23
CA VAL A 32 2.01 -1.27 0.38
C VAL A 32 1.44 -2.33 -0.56
N TRP A 33 2.31 -3.13 -1.20
CA TRP A 33 1.88 -4.19 -2.11
C TRP A 33 0.98 -5.22 -1.41
N ALA A 34 1.17 -5.49 -0.11
CA ALA A 34 0.36 -6.43 0.64
C ALA A 34 -1.06 -5.89 0.89
N VAL A 35 -1.16 -4.59 1.22
CA VAL A 35 -2.46 -3.90 1.36
C VAL A 35 -3.22 -3.93 0.03
N ILE A 36 -2.55 -3.66 -1.08
CA ILE A 36 -3.16 -3.67 -2.41
C ILE A 36 -3.53 -5.08 -2.86
N ALA A 37 -2.68 -6.08 -2.60
CA ALA A 37 -2.98 -7.48 -2.90
C ALA A 37 -4.24 -7.94 -2.16
N HIS A 38 -4.35 -7.62 -0.87
CA HIS A 38 -5.54 -7.92 -0.08
C HIS A 38 -6.76 -7.17 -0.60
N LEU A 39 -6.61 -5.87 -0.93
CA LEU A 39 -7.66 -5.06 -1.53
C LEU A 39 -8.21 -5.69 -2.82
N HIS A 40 -7.33 -6.20 -3.69
CA HIS A 40 -7.74 -6.94 -4.89
C HIS A 40 -8.45 -8.25 -4.56
N ALA A 41 -7.95 -9.01 -3.58
CA ALA A 41 -8.55 -10.28 -3.17
C ALA A 41 -9.99 -10.11 -2.64
N ILE A 42 -10.28 -9.00 -1.96
CA ILE A 42 -11.61 -8.71 -1.41
C ILE A 42 -12.48 -7.81 -2.31
N GLY A 43 -12.04 -7.52 -3.54
CA GLY A 43 -12.82 -6.79 -4.53
C GLY A 43 -12.89 -5.27 -4.36
N GLY A 44 -11.88 -4.64 -3.76
CA GLY A 44 -11.77 -3.17 -3.69
C GLY A 44 -12.36 -2.52 -2.43
N ASN A 45 -12.67 -3.29 -1.39
CA ASN A 45 -13.31 -2.75 -0.20
C ASN A 45 -12.31 -2.14 0.82
N VAL A 46 -12.01 -0.86 0.65
CA VAL A 46 -11.09 -0.08 1.50
C VAL A 46 -11.42 -0.18 2.99
N ALA A 47 -12.71 -0.14 3.35
CA ALA A 47 -13.13 -0.18 4.75
C ALA A 47 -12.85 -1.53 5.40
N LEU A 48 -12.95 -2.62 4.63
CA LEU A 48 -12.66 -3.96 5.11
C LEU A 48 -11.14 -4.16 5.25
N VAL A 49 -10.33 -3.74 4.27
CA VAL A 49 -8.86 -3.79 4.40
C VAL A 49 -8.36 -2.99 5.60
N ALA A 50 -8.92 -1.79 5.81
CA ALA A 50 -8.60 -0.96 6.96
C ALA A 50 -8.91 -1.68 8.28
N GLN A 51 -10.04 -2.40 8.34
CA GLN A 51 -10.42 -3.18 9.51
C GLN A 51 -9.51 -4.40 9.72
N ASP A 52 -9.24 -5.18 8.67
CA ASP A 52 -8.43 -6.40 8.73
C ASP A 52 -6.98 -6.12 9.17
N TYR A 53 -6.40 -5.02 8.67
CA TYR A 53 -5.04 -4.61 9.02
C TYR A 53 -4.99 -3.67 10.25
N ALA A 54 -6.14 -3.37 10.86
CA ALA A 54 -6.26 -2.37 11.94
C ALA A 54 -5.61 -1.01 11.59
N LEU A 55 -5.77 -0.58 10.33
CA LEU A 55 -5.24 0.66 9.78
C LEU A 55 -6.34 1.74 9.73
N PRO A 56 -5.95 3.03 9.86
CA PRO A 56 -6.86 4.12 9.56
C PRO A 56 -7.16 4.13 8.05
N LYS A 57 -8.36 4.59 7.67
CA LYS A 57 -8.78 4.64 6.26
C LYS A 57 -7.82 5.48 5.43
N GLU A 58 -7.33 6.58 6.00
CA GLU A 58 -6.38 7.49 5.39
C GLU A 58 -5.06 6.80 5.01
N ALA A 59 -4.64 5.78 5.76
CA ALA A 59 -3.45 5.01 5.44
C ALA A 59 -3.67 4.05 4.26
N VAL A 60 -4.86 3.47 4.15
CA VAL A 60 -5.23 2.64 3.00
C VAL A 60 -5.41 3.51 1.75
N GLU A 61 -6.01 4.70 1.89
CA GLU A 61 -6.09 5.69 0.81
C GLU A 61 -4.70 6.14 0.35
N ALA A 62 -3.76 6.37 1.27
CA ALA A 62 -2.36 6.66 0.93
C ALA A 62 -1.71 5.52 0.14
N ALA A 63 -1.95 4.26 0.55
CA ALA A 63 -1.44 3.08 -0.15
C ALA A 63 -2.01 2.99 -1.58
N ILE A 64 -3.31 3.26 -1.77
CA ILE A 64 -3.96 3.29 -3.08
C ILE A 64 -3.41 4.41 -3.96
N ALA A 65 -3.24 5.61 -3.40
CA ALA A 65 -2.67 6.74 -4.14
C ALA A 65 -1.22 6.45 -4.57
N TYR A 66 -0.42 5.82 -3.69
CA TYR A 66 0.93 5.37 -4.03
C TYR A 66 0.92 4.28 -5.11
N TYR A 67 -0.02 3.33 -5.03
CA TYR A 67 -0.24 2.31 -6.04
C TYR A 67 -0.59 2.90 -7.40
N HIS A 68 -1.48 3.89 -7.47
CA HIS A 68 -1.81 4.54 -8.74
C HIS A 68 -0.58 5.18 -9.41
N LYS A 69 0.35 5.74 -8.63
CA LYS A 69 1.60 6.31 -9.16
C LYS A 69 2.60 5.26 -9.63
N HIS A 70 2.61 4.07 -9.03
CA HIS A 70 3.60 3.02 -9.29
C HIS A 70 2.96 1.69 -9.72
N LYS A 71 1.79 1.78 -10.36
CA LYS A 71 0.90 0.63 -10.62
C LYS A 71 1.63 -0.56 -11.23
N HIS A 72 2.46 -0.29 -12.25
CA HIS A 72 3.22 -1.29 -12.96
C HIS A 72 4.23 -2.06 -12.08
N LEU A 73 4.89 -1.37 -11.15
CA LEU A 73 5.90 -1.96 -10.27
C LEU A 73 5.23 -2.82 -9.20
N ILE A 74 4.17 -2.30 -8.58
CA ILE A 74 3.46 -3.02 -7.52
C ILE A 74 2.68 -4.20 -8.10
N ASP A 75 2.01 -4.08 -9.25
CA ASP A 75 1.36 -5.24 -9.91
C ASP A 75 2.40 -6.33 -10.21
N ALA A 76 3.57 -5.97 -10.75
CA ALA A 76 4.63 -6.95 -11.01
C ALA A 76 5.10 -7.66 -9.74
N ARG A 77 5.23 -6.92 -8.61
CA ARG A 77 5.60 -7.48 -7.31
C ARG A 77 4.52 -8.40 -6.74
N ILE A 78 3.25 -8.02 -6.84
CA ILE A 78 2.11 -8.84 -6.41
C ILE A 78 2.10 -10.15 -7.20
N VAL A 79 2.24 -10.08 -8.53
CA VAL A 79 2.30 -11.27 -9.40
C VAL A 79 3.49 -12.15 -9.04
N ALA A 80 4.68 -11.57 -8.82
CA ALA A 80 5.87 -12.33 -8.42
C ALA A 80 5.73 -13.00 -7.05
N ASN A 81 4.89 -12.49 -6.15
CA ASN A 81 4.63 -13.08 -4.84
C ASN A 81 3.55 -14.17 -4.85
N VAL A 82 2.65 -14.15 -5.84
CA VAL A 82 1.58 -15.15 -6.01
C VAL A 82 2.09 -16.42 -6.73
N ALA A 83 3.30 -16.37 -7.31
CA ALA A 83 3.93 -17.46 -8.06
C ALA A 83 4.57 -18.55 -7.17
#